data_AF-A0A522W9S1-F1
#
_entry.id   AF-A0A522W9S1-F1
#
_cell.length_a   1.000
_cell.length_b   1.000
_cell.length_c   1.000
_cell.angle_alpha   90.00
_cell.angle_beta   90.00
_cell.angle_gamma   90.00
#
_symmetry.space_group_name_H-M   'P 1'
#
loop_
_entity.id
_entity.type
_entity.pdbx_description
1 polymer ?
#
loop_
_entity_poly.entity_id
_entity_poly.type
_entity_poly.pdbx_seq_one_letter_code
_entity_poly.pdbx_strand_id
1 'polypeptide(L)'
;MLSNAAIRAAIAGVLTEAAIPELPNYYRGKVRENYDLPDGRRILISTDRQSAFDQVLAAVPFKGQVLTQTARFWFEATADICPNHVIEYPDPNVVVGRRLDMLPIEMVVRDYLTGSTDTSIWSMYKAGSRHMYGL
;
A
#
# COMPACT_ATOMS: atom_id res chain seq x y z
N MET A 1 -3.24 -22.66 -2.45
CA MET A 1 -2.03 -22.04 -3.06
C MET A 1 -2.27 -21.93 -4.56
N LEU A 2 -1.93 -20.79 -5.19
CA LEU A 2 -2.12 -20.63 -6.65
C LEU A 2 -1.16 -21.54 -7.41
N SER A 3 -1.64 -22.17 -8.49
CA SER A 3 -0.79 -22.99 -9.35
C SER A 3 0.01 -22.12 -10.31
N ASN A 4 1.16 -22.63 -10.77
CA ASN A 4 1.94 -21.95 -11.82
C ASN A 4 1.13 -21.70 -13.11
N ALA A 5 0.21 -22.62 -13.43
CA ALA A 5 -0.68 -22.45 -14.58
C ALA A 5 -1.65 -21.27 -14.38
N ALA A 6 -2.23 -21.13 -13.18
CA ALA A 6 -3.11 -20.02 -12.84
C ALA A 6 -2.37 -18.67 -12.87
N ILE A 7 -1.15 -18.62 -12.33
CA ILE A 7 -0.31 -17.40 -12.37
C ILE A 7 0.00 -17.00 -13.82
N ARG A 8 0.38 -17.97 -14.67
CA ARG A 8 0.66 -17.71 -16.09
C ARG A 8 -0.57 -17.22 -16.86
N ALA A 9 -1.74 -17.81 -16.59
CA ALA A 9 -3.00 -17.40 -17.21
C ALA A 9 -3.37 -15.95 -16.85
N ALA A 10 -3.05 -15.51 -15.63
CA ALA A 10 -3.34 -14.17 -15.15
C ALA A 10 -2.42 -13.07 -15.71
N ILE A 11 -1.32 -13.41 -16.39
CA ILE A 11 -0.37 -12.41 -16.93
C ILE A 11 -1.06 -11.44 -17.89
N ALA A 12 -1.97 -11.92 -18.74
CA ALA A 12 -2.68 -11.08 -19.70
C ALA A 12 -3.71 -10.15 -19.04
N GLY A 13 -4.13 -10.45 -17.81
CA GLY A 13 -5.19 -9.76 -17.07
C GLY A 13 -4.70 -8.95 -15.87
N VAL A 14 -3.40 -8.62 -15.81
CA VAL A 14 -2.86 -7.81 -14.71
C VAL A 14 -3.53 -6.43 -14.66
N LEU A 15 -3.91 -6.01 -13.46
CA LEU A 15 -4.57 -4.72 -13.26
C LEU A 15 -3.52 -3.61 -13.22
N THR A 16 -3.30 -2.92 -14.33
CA THR A 16 -2.34 -1.81 -14.43
C THR A 16 -2.97 -0.43 -14.35
N GLU A 17 -4.28 -0.32 -14.52
CA GLU A 17 -5.07 0.90 -14.40
C GLU A 17 -6.47 0.56 -13.91
N ALA A 18 -7.03 1.41 -13.06
CA ALA A 18 -8.36 1.23 -12.47
C ALA A 18 -9.09 2.58 -12.42
N ALA A 19 -8.94 3.38 -13.48
CA ALA A 19 -9.57 4.68 -13.64
C ALA A 19 -11.05 4.49 -14.00
N ILE A 20 -11.95 4.97 -13.16
CA ILE A 20 -13.40 4.84 -13.29
C ILE A 20 -13.96 6.26 -13.45
N PRO A 21 -14.31 6.69 -14.68
CA PRO A 21 -14.73 8.07 -14.96
C PRO A 21 -15.93 8.55 -14.14
N GLU A 22 -16.79 7.63 -13.73
CA GLU A 22 -18.00 7.90 -12.96
C GLU A 22 -17.72 8.22 -11.48
N LEU A 23 -16.51 7.93 -10.99
CA LEU A 23 -16.12 8.19 -9.62
C LEU A 23 -15.40 9.55 -9.48
N PRO A 24 -15.74 10.35 -8.47
CA PRO A 24 -15.19 11.69 -8.31
C PRO A 24 -13.78 11.68 -7.68
N ASN A 25 -13.09 12.82 -7.82
CA ASN A 25 -11.84 13.13 -7.11
C ASN A 25 -10.76 12.04 -7.27
N TYR A 26 -10.58 11.57 -8.49
CA TYR A 26 -9.57 10.57 -8.82
C TYR A 26 -8.16 11.05 -8.48
N TYR A 27 -7.40 10.19 -7.80
CA TYR A 27 -5.99 10.38 -7.52
C TYR A 27 -5.19 9.10 -7.84
N ARG A 28 -4.24 9.23 -8.76
CA ARG A 28 -3.33 8.15 -9.17
C ARG A 28 -2.05 8.18 -8.35
N GLY A 29 -1.84 7.17 -7.53
CA GLY A 29 -0.56 6.88 -6.89
C GLY A 29 0.29 5.89 -7.69
N LYS A 30 1.52 5.63 -7.21
CA LYS A 30 2.46 4.68 -7.84
C LYS A 30 1.84 3.29 -8.07
N VAL A 31 1.16 2.76 -7.04
CA VAL A 31 0.60 1.38 -7.03
C VAL A 31 -0.86 1.31 -6.59
N ARG A 32 -1.51 2.45 -6.39
CA ARG A 32 -2.91 2.55 -5.95
C ARG A 32 -3.64 3.63 -6.70
N GLU A 33 -4.92 3.42 -6.90
CA GLU A 33 -5.86 4.38 -7.45
C GLU A 33 -6.92 4.70 -6.41
N ASN A 34 -7.24 5.98 -6.26
CA ASN A 34 -7.97 6.46 -5.11
C ASN A 34 -9.09 7.38 -5.56
N TYR A 35 -10.22 7.35 -4.85
CA TYR A 35 -11.37 8.21 -5.11
C TYR A 35 -11.90 8.74 -3.79
N ASP A 36 -12.04 10.05 -3.67
CA ASP A 36 -12.72 10.68 -2.53
C ASP A 36 -14.19 10.88 -2.86
N LEU A 37 -15.05 10.18 -2.13
CA LEU A 37 -16.48 10.26 -2.30
C LEU A 37 -17.06 11.48 -1.55
N PRO A 38 -18.18 12.06 -2.04
CA PRO A 38 -18.79 13.25 -1.42
C PRO A 38 -19.32 13.00 0.00
N ASP A 39 -19.60 11.75 0.35
CA ASP A 39 -20.12 11.33 1.66
C ASP A 39 -19.01 11.10 2.71
N GLY A 40 -17.77 11.50 2.41
CA GLY A 40 -16.64 11.36 3.32
C GLY A 40 -15.98 9.97 3.31
N ARG A 41 -16.39 9.07 2.41
CA ARG A 41 -15.68 7.82 2.17
C ARG A 41 -14.54 8.00 1.17
N ARG A 42 -13.59 7.08 1.20
CA ARG A 42 -12.50 6.95 0.23
C ARG A 42 -12.46 5.52 -0.29
N ILE A 43 -12.34 5.37 -1.61
CA ILE A 43 -12.06 4.09 -2.27
C ILE A 43 -10.56 4.02 -2.54
N LEU A 44 -9.94 2.90 -2.20
CA LEU A 44 -8.54 2.57 -2.47
C LEU A 44 -8.50 1.29 -3.31
N ILE A 45 -7.98 1.36 -4.53
CA ILE A 45 -7.82 0.21 -5.43
C ILE A 45 -6.33 -0.08 -5.57
N SER A 46 -5.88 -1.21 -5.05
CA SER A 46 -4.50 -1.67 -5.18
C SER A 46 -4.29 -2.33 -6.53
N THR A 47 -3.37 -1.81 -7.33
CA THR A 47 -3.06 -2.33 -8.66
C THR A 47 -1.91 -3.33 -8.61
N ASP A 48 -1.72 -4.06 -9.70
CA ASP A 48 -0.64 -5.03 -9.87
C ASP A 48 0.71 -4.36 -10.20
N ARG A 49 0.73 -3.03 -10.37
CA ARG A 49 1.94 -2.25 -10.63
C ARG A 49 2.96 -2.45 -9.51
N GLN A 50 4.20 -2.80 -9.85
CA GLN A 50 5.34 -2.86 -8.95
C GLN A 50 6.27 -1.69 -9.23
N SER A 51 6.62 -0.94 -8.18
CA SER A 51 7.61 0.13 -8.26
C SER A 51 8.89 -0.20 -7.51
N ALA A 52 10.03 0.22 -8.03
CA ALA A 52 11.28 0.33 -7.30
C ALA A 52 12.09 1.50 -7.87
N PHE A 53 12.97 2.09 -7.07
CA PHE A 53 13.75 3.29 -7.45
C PHE A 53 12.86 4.43 -7.98
N ASP A 54 11.72 4.64 -7.32
CA ASP A 54 10.71 5.64 -7.66
C ASP A 54 10.07 5.52 -9.05
N GLN A 55 10.27 4.41 -9.76
CA GLN A 55 9.67 4.13 -11.06
C GLN A 55 8.78 2.89 -11.01
N VAL A 56 7.71 2.87 -11.81
CA VAL A 56 6.92 1.65 -12.04
C VAL A 56 7.67 0.79 -13.04
N LEU A 57 8.07 -0.41 -12.64
CA LEU A 57 8.96 -1.28 -13.41
C LEU A 57 8.22 -2.41 -14.14
N ALA A 58 7.14 -2.91 -13.54
CA ALA A 58 6.42 -4.08 -14.04
C ALA A 58 5.02 -4.15 -13.43
N ALA A 59 4.24 -5.13 -13.87
CA ALA A 59 3.03 -5.58 -13.19
C ALA A 59 3.17 -7.05 -12.79
N VAL A 60 2.80 -7.36 -11.55
CA VAL A 60 2.90 -8.72 -10.98
C VAL A 60 1.48 -9.24 -10.75
N PRO A 61 1.08 -10.36 -11.39
CA PRO A 61 -0.27 -10.90 -11.23
C PRO A 61 -0.66 -11.09 -9.77
N PHE A 62 -1.89 -10.66 -9.44
CA PHE A 62 -2.49 -10.75 -8.11
C PHE A 62 -1.80 -9.93 -7.01
N LYS A 63 -0.78 -9.13 -7.32
CA LYS A 63 -0.08 -8.32 -6.31
C LYS A 63 -1.05 -7.39 -5.58
N GLY A 64 -1.95 -6.73 -6.30
CA GLY A 64 -2.93 -5.83 -5.69
C GLY A 64 -3.84 -6.56 -4.69
N GLN A 65 -4.24 -7.79 -5.00
CA GLN A 65 -5.04 -8.65 -4.13
C GLN A 65 -4.27 -9.06 -2.88
N VAL A 66 -3.06 -9.58 -3.07
CA VAL A 66 -2.21 -10.05 -1.96
C VAL A 66 -1.96 -8.91 -0.97
N LEU A 67 -1.62 -7.71 -1.45
CA LEU A 67 -1.36 -6.56 -0.58
C LEU A 67 -2.61 -6.10 0.16
N THR A 68 -3.76 -6.08 -0.50
CA THR A 68 -5.04 -5.67 0.12
C THR A 68 -5.48 -6.68 1.17
N GLN A 69 -5.39 -7.99 0.90
CA GLN A 69 -5.74 -9.02 1.87
C GLN A 69 -4.73 -9.08 3.04
N THR A 70 -3.46 -8.80 2.79
CA THR A 70 -2.46 -8.68 3.88
C THR A 70 -2.78 -7.48 4.77
N ALA A 71 -3.13 -6.33 4.18
CA ALA A 71 -3.56 -5.17 4.94
C ALA A 71 -4.83 -5.47 5.75
N ARG A 72 -5.81 -6.15 5.15
CA ARG A 72 -7.02 -6.62 5.83
C ARG A 72 -6.70 -7.45 7.06
N PHE A 73 -5.85 -8.46 6.93
CA PHE A 73 -5.42 -9.30 8.06
C PHE A 73 -4.88 -8.44 9.21
N TRP A 74 -4.00 -7.47 8.94
CA TRP A 74 -3.43 -6.62 9.99
C TRP A 74 -4.45 -5.66 10.59
N PHE A 75 -5.37 -5.10 9.81
CA PHE A 75 -6.43 -4.23 10.35
C PHE A 75 -7.39 -5.00 11.26
N GLU A 76 -7.73 -6.25 10.93
CA GLU A 76 -8.54 -7.13 11.76
C GLU A 76 -7.77 -7.58 13.02
N ALA A 77 -6.51 -7.99 12.87
CA ALA A 77 -5.68 -8.50 13.96
C ALA A 77 -5.25 -7.44 14.98
N THR A 78 -5.40 -6.15 14.68
CA THR A 78 -5.04 -5.02 15.57
C THR A 78 -6.23 -4.14 15.93
N ALA A 79 -7.45 -4.58 15.61
CA ALA A 79 -8.66 -3.80 15.84
C ALA A 79 -8.92 -3.47 17.32
N ASP A 80 -8.39 -4.28 18.24
CA ASP A 80 -8.44 -4.08 19.69
C ASP A 80 -7.41 -3.06 20.20
N ILE A 81 -6.37 -2.77 19.41
CA ILE A 81 -5.27 -1.88 19.79
C ILE A 81 -5.54 -0.44 19.33
N CYS A 82 -5.95 -0.26 18.07
CA CYS A 82 -6.12 1.07 17.48
C CYS A 82 -7.26 1.09 16.46
N PRO A 83 -8.16 2.11 16.49
CA PRO A 83 -9.15 2.27 15.44
C PRO A 83 -8.47 2.52 14.09
N ASN A 84 -9.03 1.95 13.03
CA ASN A 84 -8.54 2.11 11.67
C ASN A 84 -9.62 2.69 10.74
N HIS A 85 -9.24 3.05 9.52
CA HIS A 85 -10.13 3.74 8.59
C HIS A 85 -11.09 2.82 7.83
N VAL A 86 -10.97 1.49 7.96
CA VAL A 86 -11.63 0.55 7.05
C VAL A 86 -13.14 0.51 7.32
N ILE A 87 -13.92 0.44 6.25
CA ILE A 87 -15.37 0.20 6.29
C ILE A 87 -15.67 -1.20 5.72
N GLU A 88 -15.19 -1.50 4.52
CA GLU A 88 -15.46 -2.77 3.84
C GLU A 88 -14.45 -3.08 2.72
N TYR A 89 -14.51 -4.31 2.20
CA TYR A 89 -13.69 -4.84 1.11
C TYR A 89 -14.59 -5.46 0.02
N PRO A 90 -15.15 -4.65 -0.90
CA PRO A 90 -16.12 -5.14 -1.89
C PRO A 90 -15.47 -6.03 -2.97
N ASP A 91 -14.14 -5.96 -3.12
CA ASP A 91 -13.36 -6.74 -4.05
C ASP A 91 -11.97 -7.05 -3.44
N PRO A 92 -11.30 -8.15 -3.80
CA PRO A 92 -9.98 -8.48 -3.27
C PRO A 92 -8.90 -7.40 -3.45
N ASN A 93 -9.02 -6.50 -4.42
CA ASN A 93 -8.13 -5.36 -4.67
C ASN A 93 -8.58 -4.05 -3.98
N VAL A 94 -9.78 -4.01 -3.38
CA VAL A 94 -10.44 -2.76 -3.00
C VAL A 94 -10.65 -2.64 -1.50
N VAL A 95 -10.34 -1.45 -0.98
CA VAL A 95 -10.72 -1.02 0.38
C VAL A 95 -11.63 0.20 0.26
N VAL A 96 -12.79 0.14 0.89
CA VAL A 96 -13.59 1.33 1.18
C VAL A 96 -13.30 1.73 2.61
N GLY A 97 -12.86 2.96 2.81
CA GLY A 97 -12.52 3.51 4.12
C GLY A 97 -13.11 4.89 4.36
N ARG A 98 -12.96 5.39 5.58
CA ARG A 98 -13.25 6.76 5.95
C ARG A 98 -12.12 7.65 5.42
N ARG A 99 -12.46 8.76 4.78
CA ARG A 99 -11.48 9.80 4.47
C ARG A 99 -11.02 10.44 5.78
N LEU A 100 -9.71 10.59 5.95
CA LEU A 100 -9.10 11.15 7.14
C LEU A 100 -8.18 12.32 6.75
N ASP A 101 -8.04 13.27 7.67
CA ASP A 101 -6.98 14.27 7.60
C ASP A 101 -5.68 13.64 8.08
N MET A 102 -4.74 13.47 7.16
CA MET A 102 -3.48 12.77 7.44
C MET A 102 -2.55 13.66 8.24
N LEU A 103 -1.99 13.13 9.32
CA LEU A 103 -0.83 13.75 9.97
C LEU A 103 0.35 13.72 8.98
N PRO A 104 1.07 14.83 8.75
CA PRO A 104 2.18 14.89 7.80
C PRO A 104 3.47 14.28 8.38
N ILE A 105 3.37 13.06 8.94
CA ILE A 105 4.46 12.35 9.61
C ILE A 105 4.45 10.89 9.16
N GLU A 106 5.63 10.34 8.89
CA GLU A 106 5.82 8.90 8.67
C GLU A 106 6.21 8.22 9.99
N MET A 107 5.33 7.36 10.51
CA MET A 107 5.60 6.55 11.71
C MET A 107 6.38 5.29 11.32
N VAL A 108 7.65 5.20 11.74
CA VAL A 108 8.55 4.09 11.40
C VAL A 108 9.02 3.38 12.68
N VAL A 109 8.80 2.07 12.74
CA VAL A 109 9.29 1.18 13.82
C VAL A 109 10.36 0.25 13.25
N ARG A 110 11.47 0.04 13.98
CA ARG A 110 12.61 -0.77 13.51
C ARG A 110 13.05 -1.75 14.59
N ASP A 111 12.97 -3.04 14.27
CA ASP A 111 13.53 -4.12 15.10
C ASP A 111 14.91 -4.59 14.59
N TYR A 112 15.24 -4.27 13.33
CA TYR A 112 16.51 -4.63 12.69
C TYR A 112 17.18 -3.43 12.03
N LEU A 113 18.52 -3.42 12.07
CA LEU A 113 19.34 -2.43 11.37
C LEU A 113 19.47 -2.79 9.89
N THR A 114 18.83 -2.02 9.02
CA THR A 114 18.84 -2.25 7.57
C THR A 114 18.63 -0.97 6.77
N GLY A 115 18.66 -1.10 5.44
CA GLY A 115 18.53 -0.04 4.45
C GLY A 115 19.86 0.33 3.80
N SER A 116 19.76 0.99 2.65
CA SER A 116 20.91 1.35 1.81
C SER A 116 21.02 2.85 1.53
N THR A 117 20.01 3.65 1.87
CA THR A 117 20.04 5.11 1.72
C THR A 117 20.84 5.75 2.85
N ASP A 118 21.35 6.96 2.63
CA ASP A 118 22.11 7.69 3.67
C ASP A 118 21.26 8.03 4.90
N THR A 119 19.93 8.10 4.74
CA THR A 119 18.95 8.29 5.81
C THR A 119 18.49 7.00 6.49
N SER A 120 18.96 5.84 6.02
CA SER A 120 18.64 4.55 6.63
C SER A 120 19.46 4.31 7.89
N ILE A 121 18.85 3.60 8.85
CA ILE A 121 19.47 3.36 10.16
C ILE A 121 20.83 2.65 10.04
N TRP A 122 20.99 1.74 9.07
CA TRP A 122 22.23 1.02 8.85
C TRP A 122 23.35 1.93 8.33
N SER A 123 23.10 2.73 7.29
CA SER A 123 24.11 3.65 6.75
C SER A 123 24.54 4.69 7.79
N MET A 124 23.60 5.23 8.56
CA MET A 124 23.89 6.15 9.65
C MET A 124 24.74 5.50 10.75
N TYR A 125 24.39 4.28 11.17
CA TYR A 125 25.16 3.54 12.17
C TYR A 125 26.59 3.25 11.70
N LYS A 126 26.73 2.79 10.45
CA LYS A 126 28.01 2.51 9.80
C LYS A 126 28.88 3.77 9.69
N ALA A 127 28.26 4.93 9.46
CA ALA A 127 28.92 6.24 9.46
C ALA A 127 29.28 6.76 10.87
N GLY A 128 29.01 5.98 11.93
CA GLY A 128 29.33 6.34 13.30
C GLY A 128 28.23 7.06 14.07
N SER A 129 27.07 7.34 13.45
CA SER A 129 25.94 7.93 14.17
C SER A 129 25.41 6.97 15.24
N ARG A 130 25.03 7.53 16.39
CA ARG A 130 24.41 6.82 17.52
C ARG A 130 23.08 7.43 17.96
N HIS A 131 22.72 8.59 17.40
CA HIS A 131 21.43 9.27 17.57
C HIS A 131 20.86 9.52 16.17
N MET A 132 19.89 8.73 15.73
CA MET A 132 19.48 8.66 14.31
C MET A 132 18.14 9.31 14.03
N TYR A 133 17.19 9.16 14.95
CA TYR A 133 15.85 9.73 14.88
C TYR A 133 15.63 10.55 16.16
N GLY A 134 14.70 11.52 16.13
CA GLY A 134 14.51 12.50 17.20
C GLY A 134 14.37 11.89 18.60
N LEU A 135 14.76 12.69 19.61
CA LEU A 135 15.03 12.34 21.01
C LEU A 135 15.65 10.96 21.24
#